data_AF-A0A553GNY9-F1
#
_entry.id   AF-A0A553GNY9-F1
#
_cell.length_a   1.000
_cell.length_b   1.000
_cell.length_c   1.000
_cell.angle_alpha   90.00
_cell.angle_beta   90.00
_cell.angle_gamma   90.00
#
_symmetry.space_group_name_H-M   'P 1'
#
loop_
_entity.id
_entity.type
_entity.pdbx_description
1 polymer ?
#
loop_
_entity_poly.entity_id
_entity_poly.type
_entity_poly.pdbx_seq_one_letter_code
_entity_poly.pdbx_strand_id
1 'polypeptide(L)'
;MEVINIAGTDDTPNVILDKDNNKFEISGRSLPEDVNMFYEPILEWIDAYSEAPADKTEFHFKLEYFNTASSKVILDILLKFEEIVENDNEVVIKWHYHEEEEDMLEAGEEYADIVEIPFDYISYTD
;
A
#
# COMPACT_ATOMS: atom_id res chain seq x y z
N MET A 1 -0.08 16.40 9.21
CA MET A 1 -0.21 16.25 7.75
C MET A 1 -1.71 16.19 7.45
N GLU A 2 -2.16 16.64 6.29
CA GLU A 2 -3.58 16.49 5.93
C GLU A 2 -3.90 15.01 5.70
N VAL A 3 -5.08 14.57 6.12
CA VAL A 3 -5.53 13.17 5.93
C VAL A 3 -5.91 12.98 4.46
N ILE A 4 -5.39 11.92 3.84
CA ILE A 4 -5.92 11.44 2.55
C ILE A 4 -7.02 10.43 2.86
N ASN A 5 -8.21 10.69 2.32
CA ASN A 5 -9.35 9.77 2.37
C ASN A 5 -10.07 9.83 1.02
N ILE A 6 -9.66 8.94 0.12
CA ILE A 6 -10.18 8.81 -1.23
C ILE A 6 -11.16 7.65 -1.24
N ALA A 7 -12.41 7.93 -1.58
CA ALA A 7 -13.37 6.88 -1.90
C ALA A 7 -13.05 6.31 -3.28
N GLY A 8 -12.83 5.00 -3.33
CA GLY A 8 -12.58 4.26 -4.54
C GLY A 8 -13.78 4.21 -5.47
N THR A 9 -13.53 3.77 -6.70
CA THR A 9 -14.53 3.50 -7.72
C THR A 9 -14.35 2.07 -8.22
N ASP A 10 -15.06 1.69 -9.27
CA ASP A 10 -14.84 0.38 -9.91
C ASP A 10 -13.40 0.25 -10.47
N ASP A 11 -12.72 1.37 -10.75
CA ASP A 11 -11.41 1.40 -11.42
C ASP A 11 -10.28 2.02 -10.57
N THR A 12 -10.61 2.69 -9.46
CA THR A 12 -9.64 3.37 -8.57
C THR A 12 -9.75 2.83 -7.16
N PRO A 13 -8.64 2.64 -6.43
CA PRO A 13 -8.72 2.09 -5.09
C PRO A 13 -9.27 3.13 -4.10
N ASN A 14 -9.81 2.64 -2.99
CA ASN A 14 -9.94 3.43 -1.78
C ASN A 14 -8.54 3.67 -1.21
N VAL A 15 -8.31 4.85 -0.64
CA VAL A 15 -7.02 5.19 0.00
C VAL A 15 -7.28 5.95 1.28
N ILE A 16 -6.72 5.46 2.39
CA ILE A 16 -6.77 6.11 3.69
C ILE A 16 -5.33 6.27 4.18
N LEU A 17 -4.88 7.52 4.37
CA LEU A 17 -3.61 7.84 4.99
C LEU A 17 -3.84 8.88 6.09
N ASP A 18 -3.82 8.38 7.33
CA ASP A 18 -4.11 9.14 8.54
C ASP A 18 -3.08 8.78 9.62
N LYS A 19 -2.02 9.58 9.67
CA LYS A 19 -0.94 9.46 10.66
C LYS A 19 -1.45 9.58 12.09
N ASP A 20 -2.39 10.48 12.36
CA ASP A 20 -2.83 10.79 13.72
C ASP A 20 -3.64 9.64 14.34
N ASN A 21 -4.34 8.87 13.50
CA ASN A 21 -5.09 7.67 13.90
C ASN A 21 -4.39 6.34 13.56
N ASN A 22 -3.16 6.40 13.04
CA ASN A 22 -2.38 5.25 12.58
C ASN A 22 -3.15 4.35 11.58
N LYS A 23 -3.82 4.96 10.59
CA LYS A 23 -4.57 4.24 9.55
C LYS A 23 -3.93 4.47 8.19
N PHE A 24 -3.42 3.39 7.61
CA PHE A 24 -2.80 3.39 6.30
C PHE A 24 -3.34 2.21 5.51
N GLU A 25 -4.13 2.48 4.48
CA GLU A 25 -4.78 1.45 3.68
C GLU A 25 -4.91 1.87 2.22
N ILE A 26 -4.68 0.91 1.32
CA ILE A 26 -5.11 0.95 -0.08
C ILE A 26 -5.97 -0.29 -0.32
N SER A 27 -7.22 -0.12 -0.76
CA SER A 27 -8.17 -1.23 -0.91
C SER A 27 -9.07 -1.14 -2.13
N GLY A 28 -9.59 -2.29 -2.59
CA GLY A 28 -10.44 -2.40 -3.78
C GLY A 28 -9.65 -2.66 -5.07
N ARG A 29 -10.05 -2.05 -6.18
CA ARG A 29 -9.43 -2.29 -7.50
C ARG A 29 -8.55 -1.12 -7.92
N SER A 30 -7.40 -1.40 -8.53
CA SER A 30 -6.47 -0.38 -9.00
C SER A 30 -6.13 -0.53 -10.48
N LEU A 31 -6.91 0.13 -11.31
CA LEU A 31 -6.75 0.23 -12.75
C LEU A 31 -7.10 1.64 -13.27
N PRO A 32 -6.61 2.72 -12.65
CA PRO A 32 -6.96 4.08 -13.06
C PRO A 32 -6.52 4.35 -14.50
N GLU A 33 -7.27 5.19 -15.21
CA GLU A 33 -6.94 5.64 -16.57
C GLU A 33 -5.59 6.38 -16.60
N ASP A 34 -5.34 7.22 -15.58
CA ASP A 34 -4.07 7.90 -15.36
C ASP A 34 -3.50 7.53 -13.97
N VAL A 35 -2.67 6.48 -13.95
CA VAL A 35 -2.02 5.96 -12.73
C VAL A 35 -1.13 7.01 -12.08
N ASN A 36 -0.40 7.80 -12.87
CA ASN A 36 0.52 8.80 -12.33
C ASN A 36 -0.27 9.91 -11.63
N MET A 37 -1.30 10.44 -12.27
CA MET A 37 -2.15 11.47 -11.67
C MET A 37 -2.84 10.97 -10.39
N PHE A 38 -3.27 9.71 -10.35
CA PHE A 38 -3.94 9.16 -9.16
C PHE A 38 -2.97 9.00 -7.98
N TYR A 39 -1.77 8.46 -8.21
CA TYR A 39 -0.85 8.09 -7.15
C TYR A 39 0.18 9.17 -6.77
N GLU A 40 0.39 10.19 -7.59
CA GLU A 40 1.26 11.34 -7.25
C GLU A 40 0.98 11.91 -5.85
N PRO A 41 -0.26 12.29 -5.47
CA PRO A 41 -0.53 12.81 -4.13
C PRO A 41 -0.31 11.78 -3.01
N ILE A 42 -0.38 10.48 -3.31
CA ILE A 42 -0.16 9.39 -2.34
C ILE A 42 1.33 9.24 -2.08
N LEU A 43 2.14 9.24 -3.14
CA LEU A 43 3.59 9.17 -3.06
C LEU A 43 4.17 10.39 -2.33
N GLU A 44 3.70 11.60 -2.68
CA GLU A 44 4.09 12.84 -1.99
C GLU A 44 3.73 12.83 -0.50
N TRP A 45 2.58 12.24 -0.16
CA TRP A 45 2.18 12.12 1.23
C TRP A 45 3.11 11.18 2.00
N ILE A 46 3.49 10.04 1.40
CA ILE A 46 4.43 9.08 2.00
C ILE A 46 5.82 9.71 2.17
N ASP A 47 6.27 10.50 1.19
CA ASP A 47 7.52 11.26 1.29
C ASP A 47 7.49 12.26 2.44
N ALA A 48 6.38 12.93 2.68
CA ALA A 48 6.25 13.81 3.83
C ALA A 48 6.09 13.05 5.15
N TYR A 49 5.58 11.81 5.12
CA TYR A 49 5.44 10.94 6.28
C TYR A 49 6.79 10.42 6.77
N SER A 50 7.68 10.04 5.84
CA SER A 50 8.99 9.43 6.13
C SER A 50 9.92 10.33 6.96
N GLU A 51 9.73 11.65 6.91
CA GLU A 51 10.50 12.62 7.72
C GLU A 51 10.22 12.51 9.24
N ALA A 52 9.05 12.00 9.60
CA ALA A 52 8.67 11.78 11.00
C ALA A 52 7.59 10.70 11.07
N PRO A 53 7.91 9.41 10.90
CA PRO A 53 6.92 8.34 10.93
C PRO A 53 6.33 8.16 12.34
N ALA A 54 5.24 7.41 12.43
CA ALA A 54 4.75 6.91 13.72
C ALA A 54 5.72 5.86 14.29
N ASP A 55 5.65 5.60 15.60
CA ASP A 55 6.50 4.60 16.27
C ASP A 55 6.40 3.23 15.59
N LYS A 56 5.21 2.87 15.08
CA LYS A 56 4.96 1.69 14.26
C LYS A 56 3.95 1.99 13.17
N THR A 57 4.34 1.72 11.93
CA THR A 57 3.47 1.83 10.75
C THR A 57 2.97 0.45 10.33
N GLU A 58 1.66 0.26 10.31
CA GLU A 58 1.05 -0.91 9.65
C GLU A 58 0.34 -0.42 8.39
N PHE A 59 0.81 -0.85 7.22
CA PHE A 59 0.22 -0.45 5.94
C PHE A 59 -0.56 -1.60 5.33
N HIS A 60 -1.86 -1.40 5.13
CA HIS A 60 -2.78 -2.41 4.67
C HIS A 60 -2.97 -2.33 3.15
N PHE A 61 -2.56 -3.37 2.43
CA PHE A 61 -2.93 -3.57 1.03
C PHE A 61 -4.05 -4.59 0.98
N LYS A 62 -5.26 -4.16 0.60
CA LYS A 62 -6.43 -5.02 0.43
C LYS A 62 -6.98 -4.86 -0.98
N LEU A 63 -6.14 -5.21 -1.95
CA LEU A 63 -6.44 -5.10 -3.36
C LEU A 63 -7.08 -6.37 -3.88
N GLU A 64 -8.14 -6.21 -4.66
CA GLU A 64 -8.86 -7.29 -5.35
C GLU A 64 -8.35 -7.47 -6.79
N TYR A 65 -7.78 -6.40 -7.35
CA TYR A 65 -7.20 -6.41 -8.69
C TYR A 65 -6.32 -5.20 -8.86
N PHE A 66 -5.20 -5.35 -9.57
CA PHE A 66 -4.44 -4.22 -10.08
C PHE A 66 -3.83 -4.54 -11.44
N ASN A 67 -3.73 -3.53 -12.31
CA ASN A 67 -3.12 -3.70 -13.63
C ASN A 67 -1.59 -3.54 -13.57
N THR A 68 -0.91 -3.80 -14.69
CA THR A 68 0.56 -3.68 -14.82
C THR A 68 1.09 -2.26 -14.58
N ALA A 69 0.27 -1.23 -14.75
CA ALA A 69 0.71 0.14 -14.51
C ALA A 69 0.64 0.47 -13.01
N SER A 70 -0.44 0.06 -12.33
CA SER A 70 -0.58 0.14 -10.88
C SER A 70 0.45 -0.71 -10.13
N SER A 71 0.82 -1.88 -10.66
CA SER A 71 1.83 -2.75 -10.02
C SER A 71 3.18 -2.07 -9.84
N LYS A 72 3.59 -1.24 -10.80
CA LYS A 72 4.83 -0.44 -10.71
C LYS A 72 4.76 0.58 -9.59
N VAL A 73 3.62 1.26 -9.45
CA VAL A 73 3.48 2.29 -8.43
C VAL A 73 3.28 1.69 -7.04
N ILE A 74 2.68 0.50 -6.93
CA ILE A 74 2.67 -0.26 -5.68
C ILE A 74 4.10 -0.60 -5.26
N LEU A 75 4.95 -1.05 -6.18
CA LEU A 75 6.37 -1.26 -5.90
C LEU A 75 7.05 0.05 -5.47
N ASP A 76 6.80 1.17 -6.15
CA ASP A 76 7.36 2.48 -5.76
C ASP A 76 6.93 2.90 -4.33
N ILE A 77 5.67 2.62 -3.95
CA ILE A 77 5.18 2.83 -2.58
C ILE A 77 5.95 1.95 -1.58
N LEU A 78 6.15 0.68 -1.90
CA LEU A 78 6.86 -0.25 -1.03
C LEU A 78 8.32 0.17 -0.85
N LEU A 79 9.02 0.54 -1.93
CA LEU A 79 10.40 1.06 -1.85
C LEU A 79 10.51 2.29 -0.93
N LYS A 80 9.52 3.18 -0.92
CA LYS A 80 9.49 4.30 0.04
C LYS A 80 9.33 3.84 1.49
N PHE A 81 8.57 2.78 1.74
CA PHE A 81 8.46 2.20 3.08
C PHE A 81 9.73 1.44 3.49
N GLU A 82 10.45 0.84 2.56
CA GLU A 82 11.77 0.25 2.79
C GLU A 82 12.76 1.31 3.28
N GLU A 83 12.82 2.47 2.63
CA GLU A 83 13.65 3.60 3.07
C GLU A 83 13.33 4.03 4.52
N ILE A 84 12.07 3.93 4.95
CA ILE A 84 11.67 4.22 6.34
C ILE A 84 12.23 3.17 7.31
N VAL A 85 12.21 1.90 6.93
CA VAL A 85 12.78 0.78 7.71
C VAL A 85 14.30 0.92 7.81
N GLU A 86 14.98 1.27 6.72
CA GLU A 86 16.43 1.51 6.69
C GLU A 86 16.86 2.64 7.64
N ASN A 87 15.95 3.56 7.96
CA ASN A 87 16.14 4.62 8.95
C ASN A 87 15.75 4.21 10.38
N ASP A 88 15.78 2.91 10.69
CA ASP A 88 15.49 2.30 12.01
C ASP A 88 14.04 2.51 12.52
N ASN A 89 13.07 2.71 11.63
CA ASN A 89 11.65 2.83 12.01
C ASN A 89 10.88 1.53 11.75
N GLU A 90 9.86 1.25 12.57
CA GLU A 90 9.09 0.02 12.44
C GLU A 90 7.99 0.18 11.38
N VAL A 91 8.08 -0.60 10.29
CA VAL A 91 7.04 -0.72 9.26
C VAL A 91 6.73 -2.20 9.03
N VAL A 92 5.44 -2.52 8.90
CA VAL A 92 4.97 -3.85 8.51
C VAL A 92 3.91 -3.71 7.43
N ILE A 93 4.08 -4.44 6.33
CA ILE A 93 3.09 -4.55 5.27
C ILE A 93 2.08 -5.62 5.64
N LYS A 94 0.81 -5.25 5.69
CA LYS A 94 -0.32 -6.17 5.87
C LYS A 94 -0.91 -6.44 4.49
N TRP A 95 -0.56 -7.57 3.89
CA TRP A 95 -1.04 -7.96 2.56
C TRP A 95 -2.27 -8.85 2.69
N HIS A 96 -3.44 -8.29 2.38
CA HIS A 96 -4.72 -8.99 2.45
C HIS A 96 -5.04 -9.61 1.10
N TYR A 97 -5.52 -10.85 1.12
CA TYR A 97 -5.93 -11.56 -0.09
C TYR A 97 -7.14 -12.45 0.22
N HIS A 98 -7.98 -12.66 -0.79
CA HIS A 98 -9.11 -13.59 -0.68
C HIS A 98 -8.59 -15.04 -0.78
N GLU A 99 -9.12 -15.96 0.02
CA GLU A 99 -8.63 -17.36 0.04
C GLU A 99 -8.76 -18.11 -1.29
N GLU A 100 -9.69 -17.68 -2.14
CA GLU A 100 -9.87 -18.25 -3.49
C GLU A 100 -9.07 -17.53 -4.57
N GLU A 101 -8.33 -16.46 -4.24
CA GLU A 101 -7.53 -15.66 -5.18
C GLU A 101 -6.02 -15.87 -4.92
N GLU A 102 -5.51 -17.03 -5.32
CA GLU A 102 -4.08 -17.38 -5.17
C GLU A 102 -3.14 -16.39 -5.87
N ASP A 103 -3.54 -15.85 -7.04
CA ASP A 103 -2.76 -14.86 -7.79
C ASP A 103 -2.46 -13.58 -6.96
N MET A 104 -3.37 -13.18 -6.06
CA MET A 104 -3.16 -12.01 -5.20
C MET A 104 -2.16 -12.30 -4.08
N LEU A 105 -2.13 -13.53 -3.56
CA LEU A 105 -1.08 -13.94 -2.62
C LEU A 105 0.28 -13.97 -3.32
N GLU A 106 0.36 -14.63 -4.48
CA GLU A 106 1.60 -14.74 -5.26
C GLU A 106 2.19 -13.37 -5.56
N ALA A 107 1.37 -12.39 -5.95
CA ALA A 107 1.87 -11.04 -6.19
C ALA A 107 2.43 -10.36 -4.92
N GLY A 108 1.83 -10.61 -3.76
CA GLY A 108 2.36 -10.14 -2.47
C GLY A 108 3.73 -10.75 -2.16
N GLU A 109 3.87 -12.06 -2.41
CA GLU A 109 5.14 -12.78 -2.26
C GLU A 109 6.21 -12.26 -3.22
N GLU A 110 5.85 -12.00 -4.48
CA GLU A 110 6.76 -11.40 -5.47
C GLU A 110 7.27 -10.03 -5.03
N TYR A 111 6.43 -9.18 -4.43
CA TYR A 111 6.88 -7.90 -3.89
C TYR A 111 7.81 -8.09 -2.69
N ALA A 112 7.49 -9.02 -1.79
CA ALA A 112 8.31 -9.30 -0.61
C ALA A 112 9.70 -9.86 -0.96
N ASP A 113 9.85 -10.51 -2.12
CA ASP A 113 11.15 -10.92 -2.66
C ASP A 113 11.99 -9.75 -3.21
N ILE A 114 11.36 -8.60 -3.48
CA ILE A 114 12.01 -7.42 -4.06
C ILE A 114 12.45 -6.42 -2.98
N VAL A 115 11.68 -6.27 -1.90
CA VAL A 115 11.90 -5.23 -0.87
C VAL A 115 12.22 -5.85 0.50
N GLU A 116 13.12 -5.22 1.26
CA GLU A 116 13.53 -5.66 2.60
C GLU A 116 12.59 -5.12 3.70
N ILE A 117 11.29 -5.45 3.60
CA ILE A 117 10.25 -5.04 4.56
C ILE A 117 9.56 -6.27 5.13
N PRO A 118 9.15 -6.30 6.41
CA PRO A 118 8.30 -7.35 6.94
C PRO A 118 6.91 -7.37 6.27
N PHE A 119 6.50 -8.53 5.74
CA PHE A 119 5.16 -8.78 5.22
C PHE A 119 4.40 -9.77 6.12
N ASP A 120 3.17 -9.42 6.47
CA ASP A 120 2.18 -10.32 7.06
C ASP A 120 1.05 -10.56 6.05
N TYR A 121 0.88 -11.82 5.66
CA TYR A 121 -0.20 -12.25 4.76
C TYR A 121 -1.47 -12.56 5.56
N ILE A 122 -2.58 -11.92 5.19
CA ILE A 122 -3.86 -12.02 5.88
C ILE A 122 -4.90 -12.53 4.89
N SER A 123 -5.32 -13.77 5.04
CA SER A 123 -6.43 -14.31 4.25
C SER A 123 -7.78 -13.83 4.79
N TYR A 124 -8.75 -13.66 3.91
CA TYR A 124 -10.14 -13.44 4.29
C TYR A 124 -11.10 -14.26 3.44
N THR A 125 -12.28 -14.49 4.01
CA THR A 125 -13.45 -15.13 3.41
C THR A 125 -14.66 -14.24 3.63
N ASP A 126 -15.66 -14.32 2.74
CA ASP A 126 -16.92 -13.55 2.82
C ASP A 126 -17.83 -13.95 4.00
#